data_AF-A0A1F4Q5X4-F1
#
_entry.id   AF-A0A1F4Q5X4-F1
#
_cell.length_a   1.000
_cell.length_b   1.000
_cell.length_c   1.000
_cell.angle_alpha   90.00
_cell.angle_beta   90.00
_cell.angle_gamma   90.00
#
_symmetry.space_group_name_H-M   'P 1'
#
loop_
_entity.id
_entity.type
_entity.pdbx_description
1 polymer ?
#
loop_
_entity_poly.entity_id
_entity_poly.type
_entity_poly.pdbx_seq_one_letter_code
_entity_poly.pdbx_strand_id
1 'polypeptide(L)'
;MRPAVKLIRIAALLRLAYGPTRPQRRRDNPLDALIHTVLSQNTSDLNSDRAYATLRQRFPEWEGVHQTPLRQLIAAIRSGGLANIKAVRIKALLEEIWADQGHFDLSFLRDLSTEEVKAYLARFKGVGSKTIACVLLFGMGRPAFPVDTHVFRVTRRLGLLNGRFTPEKAQEFLESRILPGDRYALHVQLVQHGRQVCKAQRPLCASCVLARVCAHVRK
;
A
#
# COMPACT_ATOMS: atom_id res chain seq x y z
N MET A 1 25.61 -12.31 7.62
CA MET A 1 25.24 -10.91 7.95
C MET A 1 23.91 -10.92 8.70
N ARG A 2 23.82 -10.27 9.87
CA ARG A 2 22.57 -10.15 10.63
C ARG A 2 21.48 -9.44 9.80
N PRO A 3 20.19 -9.82 9.88
CA PRO A 3 19.12 -9.23 9.07
C PRO A 3 19.01 -7.70 9.17
N ALA A 4 19.24 -7.12 10.35
CA ALA A 4 19.18 -5.66 10.55
C ALA A 4 20.26 -4.91 9.75
N VAL A 5 21.51 -5.37 9.80
CA VAL A 5 22.63 -4.79 9.01
C VAL A 5 22.37 -4.91 7.52
N LYS A 6 21.76 -6.03 7.11
CA LYS A 6 21.38 -6.26 5.71
C LYS A 6 20.31 -5.27 5.25
N LEU A 7 19.29 -5.00 6.06
CA LEU A 7 18.23 -4.02 5.76
C LEU A 7 18.78 -2.61 5.59
N ILE A 8 19.66 -2.16 6.49
CA ILE A 8 20.30 -0.84 6.40
C ILE A 8 21.06 -0.71 5.07
N ARG A 9 21.84 -1.73 4.70
CA ARG A 9 22.59 -1.74 3.44
C ARG A 9 21.67 -1.74 2.22
N ILE A 10 20.58 -2.50 2.26
CA ILE A 10 19.59 -2.50 1.17
C ILE A 10 18.95 -1.12 1.04
N ALA A 11 18.50 -0.51 2.14
CA ALA A 11 17.90 0.81 2.12
C ALA A 11 18.86 1.87 1.54
N ALA A 12 20.14 1.84 1.93
CA ALA A 12 21.16 2.73 1.38
C ALA A 12 21.35 2.54 -0.14
N LEU A 13 21.48 1.30 -0.61
CA LEU A 13 21.65 1.00 -2.04
C LEU A 13 20.42 1.42 -2.87
N LEU A 14 19.22 1.20 -2.33
CA LEU A 14 17.98 1.60 -2.99
C LEU A 14 17.81 3.12 -3.04
N ARG A 15 18.20 3.82 -1.97
CA ARG A 15 18.22 5.29 -1.94
C ARG A 15 19.21 5.88 -2.94
N LEU A 16 20.39 5.27 -3.10
CA LEU A 16 21.35 5.68 -4.13
C LEU A 16 20.81 5.45 -5.54
N ALA A 17 20.10 4.35 -5.78
CA ALA A 17 19.60 3.98 -7.10
C ALA A 17 18.36 4.77 -7.55
N TYR A 18 17.45 5.09 -6.63
CA TYR A 18 16.16 5.72 -6.93
C TYR A 18 16.01 7.14 -6.38
N GLY A 19 17.03 7.64 -5.69
CA GLY A 19 17.03 8.96 -5.07
C GLY A 19 16.26 9.02 -3.74
N PRO A 20 16.24 10.20 -3.11
CA PRO A 20 15.47 10.42 -1.89
C PRO A 20 13.98 10.33 -2.17
N THR A 21 13.25 9.61 -1.32
CA THR A 21 11.79 9.49 -1.42
C THR A 21 11.18 10.09 -0.17
N ARG A 22 10.35 11.14 -0.33
CA ARG A 22 9.67 11.81 0.78
C ARG A 22 8.19 11.43 0.82
N PRO A 23 7.57 11.36 2.02
CA PRO A 23 6.13 11.26 2.15
C PRO A 23 5.41 12.33 1.33
N GLN A 24 4.41 11.93 0.56
CA GLN A 24 3.50 12.87 -0.10
C GLN A 24 2.64 13.59 0.95
N ARG A 25 1.98 14.68 0.54
CA ARG A 25 1.01 15.36 1.41
C ARG A 25 -0.02 14.36 1.91
N ARG A 26 -0.28 14.42 3.21
CA ARG A 26 -1.32 13.62 3.85
C ARG A 26 -2.67 14.05 3.28
N ARG A 27 -3.56 13.09 3.10
CA ARG A 27 -4.98 13.39 2.82
C ARG A 27 -5.63 13.80 4.13
N ASP A 28 -6.59 14.71 4.12
CA ASP A 28 -7.21 15.20 5.36
C ASP A 28 -8.14 14.16 5.99
N ASN A 29 -8.92 13.46 5.17
CA ASN A 29 -9.79 12.37 5.61
C ASN A 29 -9.14 10.99 5.34
N PRO A 30 -8.92 10.13 6.36
CA PRO A 30 -8.45 8.75 6.17
C PRO A 30 -9.31 7.90 5.22
N LEU A 31 -10.59 8.22 5.05
CA LEU A 31 -11.46 7.57 4.05
C LEU A 31 -10.91 7.74 2.62
N ASP A 32 -10.36 8.92 2.31
CA ASP A 32 -9.78 9.17 1.00
C ASP A 32 -8.61 8.22 0.70
N ALA A 33 -7.76 7.99 1.70
CA ALA A 33 -6.64 7.08 1.60
C ALA A 33 -7.11 5.62 1.51
N LEU A 34 -8.18 5.26 2.21
CA LEU A 34 -8.76 3.92 2.17
C LEU A 34 -9.32 3.61 0.77
N ILE A 35 -10.11 4.51 0.20
CA ILE A 35 -10.68 4.35 -1.15
C ILE A 35 -9.58 4.36 -2.21
N HIS A 36 -8.60 5.27 -2.11
CA HIS A 36 -7.45 5.28 -3.01
C HIS A 36 -6.67 3.96 -2.95
N THR A 37 -6.48 3.40 -1.75
CA THR A 37 -5.83 2.09 -1.57
C THR A 37 -6.64 0.94 -2.20
N VAL A 38 -7.98 0.97 -2.17
CA VAL A 38 -8.81 0.00 -2.89
C VAL A 38 -8.61 0.13 -4.40
N LEU A 39 -8.58 1.37 -4.91
CA LEU A 39 -8.35 1.64 -6.33
C LEU A 39 -6.97 1.21 -6.81
N SER A 40 -5.95 1.25 -5.94
CA SER A 40 -4.57 0.85 -6.25
C SER A 40 -4.34 -0.66 -6.33
N GLN A 41 -5.32 -1.48 -5.95
CA GLN A 41 -5.16 -2.94 -5.99
C GLN A 41 -5.10 -3.46 -7.43
N ASN A 42 -4.08 -4.27 -7.73
CA ASN A 42 -3.88 -4.93 -9.04
C ASN A 42 -3.92 -3.95 -10.23
N THR A 43 -3.33 -2.77 -10.09
CA THR A 43 -3.20 -1.79 -11.15
C THR A 43 -1.91 -0.98 -11.01
N SER A 44 -1.58 -0.16 -12.00
CA SER A 44 -0.45 0.77 -11.91
C SER A 44 -0.84 2.02 -11.12
N ASP A 45 0.13 2.67 -10.50
CA ASP A 45 -0.12 3.89 -9.71
C ASP A 45 -0.77 4.97 -10.59
N LEU A 46 -0.28 5.14 -11.83
CA LEU A 46 -0.86 6.03 -12.83
C LEU A 46 -2.36 5.77 -13.07
N ASN A 47 -2.75 4.50 -13.18
CA ASN A 47 -4.14 4.13 -13.42
C ASN A 47 -5.00 4.33 -12.19
N SER A 48 -4.50 4.01 -10.99
CA SER A 48 -5.24 4.29 -9.75
C SER A 48 -5.39 5.77 -9.47
N ASP A 49 -4.37 6.57 -9.74
CA ASP A 49 -4.43 8.03 -9.57
C ASP A 49 -5.42 8.65 -10.55
N ARG A 50 -5.39 8.20 -11.81
CA ARG A 50 -6.39 8.60 -12.81
C ARG A 50 -7.80 8.21 -12.39
N ALA A 51 -8.01 6.98 -11.94
CA ALA A 51 -9.31 6.51 -11.48
C ALA A 51 -9.83 7.31 -10.28
N TYR A 52 -8.95 7.60 -9.32
CA TYR A 52 -9.30 8.42 -8.16
C TYR A 52 -9.63 9.86 -8.57
N ALA A 53 -8.83 10.48 -9.44
CA ALA A 53 -9.09 11.82 -9.93
C ALA A 53 -10.44 11.92 -10.66
N THR A 54 -10.73 10.98 -11.57
CA THR A 54 -12.03 10.93 -12.26
C THR A 54 -13.19 10.69 -11.29
N LEU A 55 -13.01 9.83 -10.28
CA LEU A 55 -14.02 9.59 -9.25
C LEU A 55 -14.35 10.88 -8.49
N ARG A 56 -13.34 11.61 -8.01
CA ARG A 56 -13.53 12.84 -7.23
C ARG A 56 -14.05 14.01 -8.08
N GLN A 57 -13.66 14.08 -9.35
CA GLN A 57 -14.19 15.08 -10.27
C GLN A 57 -15.69 14.88 -10.51
N ARG A 58 -16.13 13.62 -10.68
CA ARG A 58 -17.53 13.29 -10.95
C ARG A 58 -18.39 13.28 -9.68
N PHE A 59 -17.79 12.90 -8.56
CA PHE A 59 -18.43 12.83 -7.25
C PHE A 59 -17.53 13.53 -6.21
N PRO A 60 -17.69 14.85 -6.06
CA PRO A 60 -16.88 15.64 -5.12
C PRO A 60 -17.08 15.25 -3.66
N GLU A 61 -18.22 14.66 -3.30
CA GLU A 61 -18.52 14.19 -1.95
C GLU A 61 -18.75 12.68 -1.92
N TRP A 62 -18.48 12.04 -0.79
CA TRP A 62 -18.60 10.59 -0.63
C TRP A 62 -20.06 10.14 -0.64
N GLU A 63 -21.00 10.99 -0.21
CA GLU A 63 -22.45 10.85 -0.34
C GLU A 63 -22.84 10.61 -1.80
N GLY A 64 -22.24 11.38 -2.73
CA GLY A 64 -22.47 11.19 -4.16
C GLY A 64 -22.02 9.82 -4.65
N VAL A 65 -20.88 9.31 -4.14
CA VAL A 65 -20.41 7.95 -4.45
C VAL A 65 -21.30 6.89 -3.81
N HIS A 66 -21.81 7.11 -2.60
CA HIS A 66 -22.71 6.21 -1.88
C HIS A 66 -24.10 6.12 -2.52
N GLN A 67 -24.62 7.20 -3.09
CA GLN A 67 -25.95 7.24 -3.71
C GLN A 67 -25.95 6.90 -5.21
N THR A 68 -24.85 7.09 -5.92
CA THR A 68 -24.83 6.89 -7.38
C THR A 68 -25.10 5.44 -7.80
N PRO A 69 -25.81 5.15 -8.90
CA PRO A 69 -25.97 3.79 -9.39
C PRO A 69 -24.61 3.10 -9.64
N LEU A 70 -24.50 1.81 -9.30
CA LEU A 70 -23.24 1.05 -9.42
C LEU A 70 -22.59 1.18 -10.81
N ARG A 71 -23.39 1.19 -11.88
CA ARG A 71 -22.93 1.39 -13.26
C ARG A 71 -22.15 2.70 -13.47
N GLN A 72 -22.55 3.78 -12.80
CA GLN A 72 -21.89 5.08 -12.92
C GLN A 72 -20.56 5.09 -12.17
N LEU A 73 -20.51 4.46 -10.99
CA LEU A 73 -19.27 4.28 -10.24
C LEU A 73 -18.26 3.45 -11.03
N ILE A 74 -18.69 2.32 -11.60
CA ILE A 74 -17.85 1.47 -12.47
C ILE A 74 -17.27 2.28 -13.63
N ALA A 75 -18.09 3.09 -14.31
CA ALA A 75 -17.64 3.93 -15.39
C ALA A 75 -16.59 4.96 -14.94
N ALA A 76 -16.77 5.57 -13.77
CA ALA A 76 -15.84 6.57 -13.22
C ALA A 76 -14.47 5.98 -12.88
N ILE A 77 -14.40 4.73 -12.42
CA ILE A 77 -13.15 4.09 -11.99
C ILE A 77 -12.58 3.10 -13.01
N ARG A 78 -13.11 3.08 -14.24
CA ARG A 78 -12.78 2.08 -15.27
C ARG A 78 -11.28 1.99 -15.57
N SER A 79 -10.60 3.14 -15.58
CA SER A 79 -9.15 3.24 -15.81
C SER A 79 -8.31 2.48 -14.77
N GLY A 80 -8.85 2.28 -13.56
CA GLY A 80 -8.17 1.58 -12.48
C GLY A 80 -8.11 0.06 -12.64
N GLY A 81 -8.82 -0.52 -13.61
CA GLY A 81 -8.90 -1.99 -13.80
C GLY A 81 -9.69 -2.69 -12.68
N LEU A 82 -10.23 -3.88 -12.98
CA LEU A 82 -11.14 -4.63 -12.07
C LEU A 82 -12.30 -3.76 -11.53
N ALA A 83 -12.78 -2.81 -12.32
CA ALA A 83 -13.71 -1.77 -11.88
C ALA A 83 -15.01 -2.31 -11.29
N ASN A 84 -15.56 -3.41 -11.82
CA ASN A 84 -16.76 -4.07 -11.28
C ASN A 84 -16.54 -4.50 -9.82
N ILE A 85 -15.44 -5.20 -9.55
CA ILE A 85 -15.10 -5.71 -8.21
C ILE A 85 -14.81 -4.54 -7.26
N LYS A 86 -14.03 -3.55 -7.72
CA LYS A 86 -13.67 -2.38 -6.91
C LYS A 86 -14.88 -1.51 -6.58
N ALA A 87 -15.80 -1.31 -7.52
CA ALA A 87 -17.00 -0.51 -7.31
C ALA A 87 -17.93 -1.14 -6.27
N VAL A 88 -18.16 -2.45 -6.35
CA VAL A 88 -18.94 -3.19 -5.34
C VAL A 88 -18.29 -3.06 -3.96
N ARG A 89 -16.96 -3.19 -3.89
CA ARG A 89 -16.23 -3.06 -2.62
C ARG A 89 -16.26 -1.65 -2.04
N ILE A 90 -16.13 -0.61 -2.88
CA ILE A 90 -16.24 0.78 -2.44
C ILE A 90 -17.66 1.05 -1.92
N LYS A 91 -18.70 0.57 -2.62
CA LYS A 91 -20.09 0.69 -2.16
C LYS A 91 -20.31 0.03 -0.81
N ALA A 92 -19.86 -1.22 -0.64
CA ALA A 92 -19.98 -1.94 0.62
C ALA A 92 -19.25 -1.21 1.76
N LEU A 93 -18.04 -0.71 1.51
CA LEU A 93 -17.29 0.05 2.50
C LEU A 93 -18.02 1.33 2.92
N LEU A 94 -18.56 2.10 1.97
CA LEU A 94 -19.33 3.30 2.27
C LEU A 94 -20.62 2.95 3.03
N GLU A 95 -21.32 1.89 2.65
CA GLU A 95 -22.50 1.42 3.37
C GLU A 95 -22.18 1.08 4.85
N GLU A 96 -21.09 0.34 5.09
CA GLU A 96 -20.65 -0.02 6.45
C GLU A 96 -20.30 1.24 7.27
N ILE A 97 -19.59 2.21 6.68
CA ILE A 97 -19.28 3.49 7.35
C ILE A 97 -20.55 4.29 7.66
N TRP A 98 -21.47 4.37 6.70
CA TRP A 98 -22.74 5.07 6.91
C TRP A 98 -23.56 4.43 8.03
N ALA A 99 -23.65 3.11 8.06
CA ALA A 99 -24.36 2.37 9.11
C ALA A 99 -23.73 2.57 10.50
N ASP A 100 -22.40 2.71 10.58
CA ASP A 100 -21.68 2.87 11.84
C ASP A 100 -21.82 4.28 12.46
N GLN A 101 -21.85 5.34 11.65
CA GLN A 101 -21.78 6.73 12.16
C GLN A 101 -22.65 7.77 11.43
N GLY A 102 -23.27 7.43 10.30
CA GLY A 102 -24.18 8.33 9.56
C GLY A 102 -23.51 9.48 8.80
N HIS A 103 -22.18 9.45 8.62
CA HIS A 103 -21.43 10.41 7.80
C HIS A 103 -20.14 9.79 7.25
N PHE A 104 -19.52 10.39 6.22
CA PHE A 104 -18.31 9.87 5.55
C PHE A 104 -17.01 10.54 5.98
N ASP A 105 -16.93 10.96 7.24
CA ASP A 105 -15.70 11.53 7.80
C ASP A 105 -15.05 10.57 8.79
N LEU A 106 -13.81 10.16 8.49
CA LEU A 106 -12.98 9.33 9.37
C LEU A 106 -11.83 10.14 10.00
N SER A 107 -11.89 11.48 9.98
CA SER A 107 -10.87 12.37 10.52
C SER A 107 -10.58 12.11 12.00
N PHE A 108 -11.59 11.70 12.78
CA PHE A 108 -11.44 11.31 14.20
C PHE A 108 -10.41 10.19 14.43
N LEU A 109 -10.13 9.35 13.43
CA LEU A 109 -9.09 8.32 13.52
C LEU A 109 -7.69 8.92 13.72
N ARG A 110 -7.49 10.20 13.42
CA ARG A 110 -6.22 10.89 13.65
C ARG A 110 -5.86 11.02 15.12
N ASP A 111 -6.85 11.09 15.99
CA ASP A 111 -6.69 11.28 17.43
C ASP A 111 -6.50 9.95 18.18
N LEU A 112 -6.81 8.82 17.53
CA LEU A 112 -6.65 7.48 18.09
C LEU A 112 -5.21 6.97 18.00
N SER A 113 -4.82 6.03 18.85
CA SER A 113 -3.56 5.27 18.73
C SER A 113 -3.48 4.47 17.42
N THR A 114 -2.29 3.97 17.07
CA THR A 114 -2.13 3.19 15.82
C THR A 114 -2.90 1.86 15.90
N GLU A 115 -2.96 1.28 17.08
CA GLU A 115 -3.61 0.01 17.39
C GLU A 115 -5.14 0.15 17.28
N GLU A 116 -5.70 1.24 17.82
CA GLU A 116 -7.14 1.55 17.69
C GLU A 116 -7.55 1.78 16.23
N VAL A 117 -6.73 2.51 15.45
CA VAL A 117 -6.99 2.70 14.02
C VAL A 117 -6.94 1.36 13.27
N LYS A 118 -5.97 0.50 13.58
CA LYS A 118 -5.89 -0.84 12.99
C LYS A 118 -7.14 -1.65 13.33
N ALA A 119 -7.59 -1.65 14.58
CA ALA A 119 -8.78 -2.36 15.03
C ALA A 119 -10.05 -1.83 14.35
N TYR A 120 -10.22 -0.52 14.27
CA TYR A 120 -11.36 0.11 13.61
C TYR A 120 -11.43 -0.27 12.12
N LEU A 121 -10.33 -0.09 11.39
CA LEU A 121 -10.30 -0.37 9.95
C LEU A 121 -10.42 -1.88 9.63
N ALA A 122 -9.96 -2.75 10.53
CA ALA A 122 -10.05 -4.20 10.35
C ALA A 122 -11.48 -4.75 10.41
N ARG A 123 -12.45 -3.99 10.94
CA ARG A 123 -13.86 -4.42 10.91
C ARG A 123 -14.41 -4.47 9.48
N PHE A 124 -13.92 -3.58 8.61
CA PHE A 124 -14.53 -3.40 7.30
C PHE A 124 -14.25 -4.57 6.37
N LYS A 125 -15.29 -5.07 5.71
CA LYS A 125 -15.15 -6.27 4.87
C LYS A 125 -14.15 -6.05 3.73
N GLY A 126 -13.15 -6.92 3.68
CA GLY A 126 -12.08 -6.89 2.69
C GLY A 126 -10.93 -5.94 3.03
N VAL A 127 -11.00 -5.16 4.11
CA VAL A 127 -9.88 -4.31 4.57
C VAL A 127 -8.90 -5.14 5.40
N GLY A 128 -7.91 -5.73 4.71
CA GLY A 128 -6.85 -6.52 5.35
C GLY A 128 -5.65 -5.70 5.84
N SER A 129 -4.73 -6.36 6.54
CA SER A 129 -3.53 -5.78 7.16
C SER A 129 -2.67 -4.93 6.20
N LYS A 130 -2.54 -5.32 4.93
CA LYS A 130 -1.84 -4.53 3.91
C LYS A 130 -2.56 -3.21 3.62
N THR A 131 -3.88 -3.24 3.45
CA THR A 131 -4.69 -2.04 3.19
C THR A 131 -4.59 -1.08 4.37
N ILE A 132 -4.71 -1.59 5.59
CA ILE A 132 -4.57 -0.82 6.82
C ILE A 132 -3.18 -0.17 6.89
N ALA A 133 -2.11 -0.94 6.62
CA ALA A 133 -0.76 -0.39 6.59
C ALA A 133 -0.60 0.70 5.52
N CYS A 134 -1.24 0.57 4.36
CA CYS A 134 -1.23 1.63 3.34
C CYS A 134 -1.95 2.90 3.83
N VAL A 135 -3.10 2.78 4.48
CA VAL A 135 -3.82 3.94 5.04
C VAL A 135 -2.97 4.64 6.10
N LEU A 136 -2.37 3.87 7.02
CA LEU A 136 -1.48 4.41 8.04
C LEU A 136 -0.27 5.13 7.42
N LEU A 137 0.42 4.47 6.49
CA LEU A 137 1.66 4.98 5.89
C LEU A 137 1.42 6.18 4.96
N PHE A 138 0.51 6.05 4.00
CA PHE A 138 0.30 7.05 2.95
C PHE A 138 -0.76 8.09 3.31
N GLY A 139 -1.83 7.70 4.03
CA GLY A 139 -2.92 8.59 4.39
C GLY A 139 -2.66 9.38 5.66
N MET A 140 -2.15 8.70 6.70
CA MET A 140 -2.01 9.27 8.04
C MET A 140 -0.59 9.70 8.38
N GLY A 141 0.40 9.28 7.58
CA GLY A 141 1.82 9.54 7.85
C GLY A 141 2.35 8.84 9.10
N ARG A 142 1.68 7.76 9.53
CA ARG A 142 2.12 6.89 10.62
C ARG A 142 3.05 5.84 10.05
N PRO A 143 4.15 5.48 10.74
CA PRO A 143 5.20 4.65 10.16
C PRO A 143 4.79 3.18 10.08
N ALA A 144 3.81 2.78 9.29
CA ALA A 144 3.51 1.37 9.00
C ALA A 144 4.38 0.84 7.85
N PHE A 145 4.45 -0.48 7.65
CA PHE A 145 5.21 -1.05 6.53
C PHE A 145 4.38 -2.03 5.68
N PRO A 146 3.62 -1.55 4.67
CA PRO A 146 2.81 -2.44 3.85
C PRO A 146 3.68 -3.42 3.06
N VAL A 147 3.27 -4.69 3.03
CA VAL A 147 3.93 -5.73 2.21
C VAL A 147 3.00 -6.15 1.08
N ASP A 148 3.29 -5.65 -0.13
CA ASP A 148 2.61 -6.10 -1.35
C ASP A 148 3.38 -7.26 -2.03
N THR A 149 2.92 -7.68 -3.21
CA THR A 149 3.54 -8.76 -3.96
C THR A 149 4.97 -8.44 -4.44
N HIS A 150 5.30 -7.16 -4.64
CA HIS A 150 6.63 -6.71 -4.99
C HIS A 150 7.56 -6.78 -3.77
N VAL A 151 7.18 -6.13 -2.67
CA VAL A 151 7.93 -6.12 -1.40
C VAL A 151 8.15 -7.54 -0.91
N PHE A 152 7.11 -8.38 -0.89
CA PHE A 152 7.21 -9.77 -0.45
C PHE A 152 8.20 -10.57 -1.30
N ARG A 153 8.08 -10.50 -2.64
CA ARG A 153 8.98 -11.21 -3.55
C ARG A 153 10.43 -10.73 -3.41
N VAL A 154 10.63 -9.42 -3.40
CA VAL A 154 11.98 -8.82 -3.34
C VAL A 154 12.65 -9.18 -2.03
N THR A 155 11.99 -8.98 -0.89
CA THR A 155 12.56 -9.28 0.42
C THR A 155 12.83 -10.78 0.63
N ARG A 156 11.99 -11.66 0.07
CA ARG A 156 12.23 -13.10 0.03
C ARG A 156 13.44 -13.47 -0.81
N ARG A 157 13.58 -12.96 -2.04
CA ARG A 157 14.75 -13.20 -2.91
C ARG A 157 16.05 -12.64 -2.32
N LEU A 158 15.95 -11.50 -1.64
CA LEU A 158 17.08 -10.94 -0.90
C LEU A 158 17.50 -11.84 0.25
N GLY A 159 16.68 -12.78 0.72
CA GLY A 159 16.96 -13.64 1.86
C GLY A 159 16.82 -12.90 3.19
N LEU A 160 15.82 -12.02 3.28
CA LEU A 160 15.41 -11.37 4.54
C LEU A 160 14.35 -12.21 5.27
N LEU A 161 13.57 -12.99 4.53
CA LEU A 161 12.50 -13.85 5.03
C LEU A 161 12.96 -15.31 4.92
N ASN A 162 13.46 -15.88 6.02
CA ASN A 162 13.92 -17.26 6.08
C ASN A 162 12.78 -18.17 6.54
N GLY A 163 12.36 -19.12 5.69
CA GLY A 163 11.28 -20.07 6.00
C GLY A 163 9.95 -19.75 5.30
N ARG A 164 8.86 -20.36 5.79
CA ARG A 164 7.52 -20.20 5.23
C ARG A 164 6.82 -19.02 5.89
N PHE A 165 6.99 -17.84 5.30
CA PHE A 165 6.23 -16.64 5.68
C PHE A 165 4.92 -16.55 4.88
N THR A 166 3.83 -16.20 5.57
CA THR A 166 2.67 -15.59 4.90
C THR A 166 2.94 -14.09 4.70
N PRO A 167 2.22 -13.40 3.78
CA PRO A 167 2.36 -11.95 3.61
C PRO A 167 2.18 -11.15 4.91
N GLU A 168 1.24 -11.56 5.75
CA GLU A 168 0.92 -10.92 7.04
C GLU A 168 2.09 -11.05 8.02
N LYS A 169 2.61 -12.28 8.19
CA LYS A 169 3.79 -12.52 9.03
C LYS A 169 5.03 -11.80 8.50
N ALA A 170 5.16 -11.66 7.18
CA ALA A 170 6.25 -10.91 6.58
C ALA A 170 6.14 -9.42 6.86
N GLN A 171 4.92 -8.87 6.85
CA GLN A 171 4.66 -7.49 7.24
C GLN A 171 5.08 -7.22 8.69
N GLU A 172 4.61 -8.02 9.65
CA GLU A 172 4.99 -7.89 11.06
C GLU A 172 6.51 -8.01 11.27
N PHE A 173 7.13 -8.99 10.62
CA PHE A 173 8.58 -9.21 10.72
C PHE A 173 9.39 -8.05 10.13
N LEU A 174 9.02 -7.53 8.96
CA LEU A 174 9.74 -6.43 8.33
C LEU A 174 9.51 -5.12 9.08
N GLU A 175 8.26 -4.84 9.49
CA GLU A 175 7.92 -3.63 10.24
C GLU A 175 8.72 -3.54 11.56
N SER A 176 8.83 -4.64 12.32
CA SER A 176 9.61 -4.68 13.57
C SER A 176 11.12 -4.52 13.40
N ARG A 177 11.66 -4.60 12.17
CA ARG A 177 13.10 -4.53 11.88
C ARG A 177 13.52 -3.29 11.09
N ILE A 178 12.56 -2.57 10.52
CA ILE A 178 12.80 -1.35 9.74
C ILE A 178 12.53 -0.15 10.64
N LEU A 179 13.51 0.75 10.73
CA LEU A 179 13.39 1.99 11.50
C LEU A 179 12.19 2.81 11.01
N PRO A 180 11.37 3.38 11.90
CA PRO A 180 10.17 4.14 11.53
C PRO A 180 10.40 5.18 10.43
N GLY A 181 11.51 5.94 10.49
CA GLY A 181 11.86 6.97 9.51
C GLY A 181 12.20 6.45 8.11
N ASP A 182 12.54 5.16 7.97
CA ASP A 182 12.89 4.56 6.68
C ASP A 182 11.71 3.83 6.02
N ARG A 183 10.63 3.51 6.76
CA ARG A 183 9.53 2.64 6.30
C ARG A 183 8.88 3.15 5.01
N TYR A 184 8.62 4.46 4.91
CA TYR A 184 8.04 5.06 3.71
C TYR A 184 8.93 4.89 2.48
N ALA A 185 10.16 5.41 2.56
CA ALA A 185 11.09 5.40 1.44
C ALA A 185 11.42 3.97 1.01
N LEU A 186 11.69 3.09 1.98
CA LEU A 186 12.02 1.70 1.69
C LEU A 186 10.86 0.95 1.05
N HIS A 187 9.62 1.16 1.49
CA HIS A 187 8.44 0.56 0.85
C HIS A 187 8.34 0.98 -0.62
N VAL A 188 8.34 2.29 -0.91
CA VAL A 188 8.22 2.82 -2.28
C VAL A 188 9.34 2.31 -3.17
N GLN A 189 10.58 2.34 -2.68
CA GLN A 189 11.76 1.90 -3.44
C GLN A 189 11.76 0.38 -3.69
N LEU A 190 11.27 -0.44 -2.74
CA LEU A 190 11.12 -1.88 -2.95
C LEU A 190 10.05 -2.19 -3.99
N VAL A 191 8.93 -1.46 -4.00
CA VAL A 191 7.89 -1.59 -5.04
C VAL A 191 8.48 -1.22 -6.40
N GLN A 192 9.14 -0.06 -6.51
CA GLN A 192 9.80 0.39 -7.74
C GLN A 192 10.84 -0.63 -8.23
N HIS A 193 11.69 -1.13 -7.33
CA HIS A 193 12.68 -2.15 -7.64
C HIS A 193 12.06 -3.46 -8.11
N GLY A 194 10.98 -3.90 -7.46
CA GLY A 194 10.25 -5.09 -7.85
C GLY A 194 9.60 -4.96 -9.23
N ARG A 195 9.19 -3.76 -9.64
CA ARG A 195 8.60 -3.48 -10.96
C ARG A 195 9.66 -3.38 -12.06
N GLN A 196 10.75 -2.67 -11.80
CA GLN A 196 11.74 -2.31 -12.83
C GLN A 196 12.84 -3.36 -13.00
N VAL A 197 13.34 -3.95 -11.90
CA VAL A 197 14.54 -4.79 -11.89
C VAL A 197 14.23 -6.22 -11.45
N CYS A 198 13.73 -6.39 -10.22
CA CYS A 198 13.45 -7.69 -9.62
C CYS A 198 12.04 -8.20 -10.01
N LYS A 199 11.82 -8.29 -11.32
CA LYS A 199 10.56 -8.72 -11.94
C LYS A 199 10.19 -10.15 -11.53
N ALA A 200 8.90 -10.46 -11.51
CA ALA A 200 8.41 -11.80 -11.13
C ALA A 200 9.03 -12.88 -12.02
N GLN A 201 8.96 -12.65 -13.33
CA GLN A 201 9.60 -13.46 -14.36
C GLN A 201 10.82 -12.72 -14.91
N ARG A 202 11.89 -13.46 -15.22
CA ARG A 202 13.13 -12.96 -15.84
C ARG A 202 13.67 -11.67 -15.17
N PRO A 203 14.04 -11.72 -13.86
CA PRO A 203 14.61 -10.57 -13.18
C PRO A 203 15.95 -10.14 -13.81
N LEU A 204 16.23 -8.84 -13.81
CA LEU A 204 17.46 -8.25 -14.38
C LEU A 204 18.62 -8.33 -13.38
N CYS A 205 19.00 -9.54 -12.99
CA CYS A 205 19.97 -9.77 -11.90
C CYS A 205 21.37 -9.23 -12.21
N ALA A 206 21.82 -9.30 -13.47
CA ALA A 206 23.16 -8.86 -13.87
C ALA A 206 23.41 -7.37 -13.62
N SER A 207 22.39 -6.53 -13.79
CA SER A 207 22.46 -5.07 -13.54
C SER A 207 21.84 -4.65 -12.21
N CYS A 208 21.48 -5.59 -11.34
CA CYS A 208 20.78 -5.28 -10.10
C CYS A 208 21.72 -4.68 -9.05
N VAL A 209 21.40 -3.47 -8.57
CA VAL A 209 22.14 -2.78 -7.49
C VAL A 209 22.21 -3.58 -6.18
N LEU A 210 21.30 -4.52 -5.97
CA LEU A 210 21.26 -5.40 -4.80
C LEU A 210 21.94 -6.75 -5.03
N ALA A 211 22.46 -7.05 -6.22
CA ALA A 211 23.00 -8.37 -6.59
C ALA A 211 24.05 -8.87 -5.58
N ARG A 212 24.97 -7.98 -5.19
CA ARG A 212 26.04 -8.30 -4.22
C ARG A 212 25.52 -8.70 -2.84
N VAL A 213 24.32 -8.29 -2.44
CA VAL A 213 23.71 -8.63 -1.12
C VAL A 213 22.53 -9.61 -1.24
N CYS A 214 22.18 -10.03 -2.47
CA CYS A 214 21.02 -10.84 -2.77
C CYS A 214 21.33 -12.34 -2.56
N ALA A 215 20.51 -13.03 -1.76
CA ALA A 215 20.66 -14.47 -1.58
C ALA A 215 20.26 -15.27 -2.84
N HIS A 216 19.34 -14.76 -3.65
CA HIS A 216 18.89 -15.43 -4.88
C HIS A 216 19.95 -15.49 -5.98
N VAL A 217 20.86 -14.51 -6.07
CA VAL A 217 21.94 -14.48 -7.09
C VAL A 217 23.16 -15.30 -6.64
N ARG A 218 23.33 -15.49 -5.34
CA ARG A 218 24.44 -16.26 -4.75
C ARG A 218 24.16 -17.77 -4.67
N LYS A 219 22.96 -18.20 -5.08
CA LYS A 219 22.57 -19.60 -5.21
C LYS A 219 22.72 -19.99 -6.67
#